data_AF-I8QJ11-F1
#
_entry.id   AF-I8QJ11-F1
#
_cell.length_a   1.000
_cell.length_b   1.000
_cell.length_c   1.000
_cell.angle_alpha   90.00
_cell.angle_beta   90.00
_cell.angle_gamma   90.00
#
_symmetry.space_group_name_H-M   'P 1'
#
loop_
_entity.id
_entity.type
_entity.pdbx_description
1 polymer ?
#
loop_
_entity_poly.entity_id
_entity_poly.type
_entity_poly.pdbx_seq_one_letter_code
_entity_poly.pdbx_strand_id
1 'polypeptide(L)' 'MTMFDSLLHGLDDQDRDRTRELIADSVASDRADALAGKAPDRLVDSGSRRRRSRTDAQRR' A
#
# COMPACT_ATOMS: atom_id res chain seq x y z
N MET A 1 -17.74 8.73 -8.74
CA MET A 1 -16.63 7.84 -9.12
C MET A 1 -15.89 7.46 -7.86
N THR A 2 -15.78 6.16 -7.56
CA THR A 2 -14.98 5.70 -6.42
C THR A 2 -13.50 5.58 -6.83
N MET A 3 -12.58 5.63 -5.86
CA MET A 3 -11.15 5.40 -6.12
C MET A 3 -10.92 4.03 -6.78
N PHE A 4 -11.71 3.03 -6.39
CA PHE A 4 -11.67 1.70 -6.97
C PHE A 4 -12.01 1.72 -8.48
N ASP A 5 -13.04 2.47 -8.88
CA ASP A 5 -13.38 2.64 -10.29
C ASP A 5 -12.29 3.39 -11.08
N SER A 6 -11.53 4.29 -10.41
CA SER A 6 -10.42 5.01 -11.05
C SER A 6 -9.21 4.13 -11.35
N LEU A 7 -8.96 3.11 -10.52
CA LEU A 7 -7.87 2.15 -10.73
C LEU A 7 -8.13 1.20 -11.90
N LEU A 8 -9.41 0.98 -12.21
CA LEU A 8 -9.86 0.05 -13.24
C LEU A 8 -10.26 0.75 -14.54
N HIS A 9 -10.07 2.07 -14.60
CA HIS A 9 -10.43 2.87 -15.74
C HIS A 9 -9.48 2.57 -16.92
N GLY A 10 -10.06 2.28 -18.09
CA GLY A 10 -9.30 1.95 -19.31
C GLY A 10 -9.01 0.46 -19.49
N LEU A 11 -9.39 -0.38 -18.53
CA LEU A 11 -9.46 -1.83 -18.72
C LEU A 11 -10.76 -2.20 -19.43
N ASP A 12 -10.70 -3.21 -20.29
CA ASP A 12 -11.88 -3.88 -20.79
C ASP A 12 -12.61 -4.61 -19.65
N ASP A 13 -13.85 -5.04 -19.90
CA ASP A 13 -14.69 -5.59 -18.85
C ASP A 13 -14.14 -6.93 -18.29
N GLN A 14 -13.45 -7.72 -19.11
CA GLN A 14 -12.84 -8.99 -18.67
C GLN A 14 -11.66 -8.74 -17.74
N ASP A 15 -10.75 -7.83 -18.13
CA ASP A 15 -9.61 -7.46 -17.32
C ASP A 15 -10.03 -6.73 -16.05
N ARG A 16 -11.11 -5.94 -16.12
CA ARG A 16 -11.71 -5.28 -14.96
C ARG A 16 -12.18 -6.30 -13.94
N ASP A 17 -12.95 -7.30 -14.35
CA ASP A 17 -13.50 -8.30 -13.43
C ASP A 17 -12.38 -9.17 -12.83
N ARG A 18 -11.43 -9.60 -13.65
CA ARG A 18 -10.23 -10.31 -13.16
C ARG A 18 -9.45 -9.47 -12.14
N THR A 19 -9.25 -8.18 -12.41
CA THR A 19 -8.50 -7.29 -11.50
C THR A 19 -9.27 -7.07 -10.20
N ARG A 20 -10.61 -6.99 -10.25
CA ARG A 20 -11.45 -6.90 -9.05
C ARG A 20 -11.31 -8.12 -8.15
N GLU A 21 -11.31 -9.32 -8.74
CA GLU A 21 -11.11 -10.57 -8.00
C GLU A 21 -9.74 -10.58 -7.32
N LEU A 22 -8.68 -10.23 -8.05
CA LEU A 22 -7.32 -10.18 -7.48
C LEU A 22 -7.20 -9.19 -6.32
N ILE A 23 -7.82 -8.01 -6.41
CA ILE A 23 -7.82 -7.04 -5.30
C ILE A 23 -8.61 -7.59 -4.10
N ALA A 24 -9.76 -8.22 -4.34
CA ALA A 24 -10.56 -8.82 -3.27
C ALA A 24 -9.79 -9.90 -2.52
N ASP A 25 -9.10 -10.78 -3.24
CA ASP A 25 -8.27 -11.84 -2.67
C ASP A 25 -7.10 -11.27 -1.86
N SER A 26 -6.41 -10.25 -2.39
CA SER A 26 -5.31 -9.58 -1.69
C SER A 26 -5.79 -8.95 -0.38
N VAL A 27 -6.92 -8.23 -0.40
CA VAL A 27 -7.49 -7.58 0.79
C VAL A 27 -7.94 -8.62 1.81
N ALA A 28 -8.51 -9.74 1.38
CA ALA A 28 -8.91 -10.83 2.26
C ALA A 28 -7.69 -11.45 2.96
N SER A 29 -6.60 -11.68 2.22
CA SER A 29 -5.34 -12.19 2.77
C SER A 29 -4.74 -11.22 3.79
N ASP A 30 -4.65 -9.92 3.45
CA ASP A 30 -4.12 -8.88 4.34
C ASP A 30 -4.94 -8.78 5.63
N ARG A 31 -6.27 -8.90 5.52
CA ARG A 31 -7.17 -8.90 6.67
C ARG A 31 -6.97 -10.13 7.54
N ALA A 32 -6.77 -11.30 6.94
CA ALA A 32 -6.50 -12.54 7.69
C ALA A 32 -5.17 -12.45 8.45
N ASP A 33 -4.12 -11.93 7.81
CA ASP A 33 -2.81 -11.74 8.43
C ASP A 33 -2.85 -10.69 9.56
N ALA A 34 -3.59 -9.59 9.37
CA ALA A 34 -3.80 -8.59 10.41
C ALA A 34 -4.53 -9.18 11.63
N LEU A 35 -5.55 -10.02 11.42
CA LEU A 35 -6.25 -10.74 12.49
C LEU A 35 -5.36 -11.77 13.18
N ALA A 36 -4.41 -12.36 12.46
CA ALA A 36 -3.37 -13.23 13.02
C ALA A 36 -2.28 -12.46 13.78
N GLY A 37 -2.39 -11.13 13.91
CA GLY A 37 -1.44 -10.29 14.62
C GLY A 37 -0.15 -10.00 13.84
N LYS A 38 -0.09 -10.35 12.55
CA LYS A 38 1.02 -9.93 11.69
C LYS A 38 0.82 -8.47 11.31
N ALA A 39 1.87 -7.67 11.46
CA ALA A 39 1.85 -6.31 10.96
C ALA A 39 1.75 -6.34 9.41
N PRO A 40 0.89 -5.51 8.80
CA PRO A 40 0.83 -5.42 7.35
C PRO A 40 2.20 -4.96 6.83
N ASP A 41 2.80 -5.71 5.91
CA ASP A 41 4.05 -5.33 5.27
C ASP A 41 3.78 -4.20 4.28
N ARG A 42 3.77 -2.97 4.80
CA ARG A 42 3.59 -1.78 3.99
C ARG A 42 4.95 -1.41 3.44
N LEU A 43 5.10 -1.46 2.12
CA LEU A 43 6.33 -1.04 1.42
C LEU A 43 6.82 0.37 1.87
N VAL A 44 5.91 1.25 2.31
CA VAL A 44 6.25 2.58 2.86
C VAL A 44 6.93 2.56 4.24
N ASP A 45 6.74 1.52 5.05
CA ASP A 45 7.43 1.35 6.34
C ASP A 45 8.89 0.89 6.14
N SER A 46 9.21 0.33 4.97
CA SER A 46 10.59 0.06 4.54
C SER A 46 11.30 1.30 3.94
N GLY A 47 10.59 2.42 3.84
CA GLY A 47 11.11 3.71 3.40
C GLY A 47 12.11 4.27 4.41
N SER A 48 13.36 3.83 4.30
CA SER A 48 14.51 4.34 5.06
C SER A 48 14.88 5.78 4.69
N ARG A 49 13.93 6.72 4.73
CA ARG A 49 14.23 8.15 4.73
C ARG A 49 14.68 8.52 6.14
N ARG A 50 15.92 8.14 6.47
CA ARG A 50 16.65 8.63 7.64
C ARG A 50 16.77 10.15 7.48
N ARG A 51 15.87 10.91 8.11
CA ARG A 51 16.02 12.37 8.25
C ARG A 51 17.37 12.60 8.92
N ARG A 52 18.36 13.10 8.17
CA ARG A 52 19.59 13.62 8.79
C ARG A 52 19.14 14.81 9.64
N SER A 53 19.06 14.64 10.96
CA SER A 53 18.95 15.80 11.83
C SER A 53 20.25 16.59 11.64
N ARG A 54 20.14 17.81 11.13
CA ARG A 54 21.19 18.82 11.30
C ARG A 54 21.24 19.09 12.79
N THR A 55 22.05 18.31 13.49
CA THR A 55 22.42 18.61 14.86
C THR A 55 23.53 19.63 14.77
N ASP A 56 23.23 20.84 15.21
CA ASP A 56 24.13 21.88 15.69
C ASP A 56 25.61 21.76 15.29
N ALA A 57 25.97 22.48 14.23
CA ALA A 57 27.32 23.04 14.09
C ALA A 57 27.24 24.57 14.11
N GLN A 58 26.43 25.11 15.03
CA GLN A 58 26.53 26.48 15.51
C GLN A 58 27.32 26.46 16.82
N ARG A 59 28.62 26.18 16.73
CA ARG A 59 29.60 26.57 17.74
C ARG A 59 31.01 26.34 17.22
N ARG A 60 31.63 27.41 16.71
CA ARG A 60 32.96 27.87 17.07
C ARG A 60 33.17 29.26 16.47
#